data_AF-A0A6C0EHB9-F1
#
_entry.id   AF-A0A6C0EHB9-F1
#
_cell.length_a   1.000
_cell.length_b   1.000
_cell.length_c   1.000
_cell.angle_alpha   90.00
_cell.angle_beta   90.00
_cell.angle_gamma   90.00
#
_symmetry.space_group_name_H-M   'P 1'
#
loop_
_entity.id
_entity.type
_entity.pdbx_description
1 polymer ?
#
loop_
_entity_poly.entity_id
_entity_poly.type
_entity_poly.pdbx_seq_one_letter_code
_entity_poly.pdbx_strand_id
1 'polypeptide(L)'
;MSIPSESYKTIIKNDFIIETSLLIKELPVAMVNSIRRILLSNIPTVTFNDTWNNRTEDRHINVLKNTSSLHNEFLNHRLSLVPLQMDNDNLKVASKFSNTQKLRLYSFKNPTLVPKFSLKIKNNEVTRNMQNITEFLQVTTNNFEVIDSEDSSITLPSIDTFIKPDPYTGEYILLNVLKPNILNDDEGEELDLIAKPSPGIGLTNSRFTPVGTVSYSFVTDDVKAESVFLEKMKYKNNERETKGLKEYSSNEVEKLKNSYNLLDKHRTYLTNENGEPNQFNLRVESIGFLNSDQLIYDSIYTLQLMLADIINSISFTTLDEILTVSTKDKIIFDNSNDECIITIINENHTIGNLLSEYFKLFYCSDKPIIYDLFKFVSYRMPHPLTENIEMKLILNNDLTTADLIKIYNSLSKKFSPTVKNITTLSNNTNKELLIMIFVKTLALIKYDINNLMNEWSGLSSINTPSYVIEEDQTYFDLHSSLGESFDIVKLLK
;
A
#
# COMPACT_ATOMS: atom_id res chain seq x y z
N MET A 1 17.21 -11.16 3.42
CA MET A 1 15.99 -10.64 4.01
C MET A 1 15.99 -10.94 5.49
N SER A 2 15.91 -9.90 6.30
CA SER A 2 15.72 -10.04 7.74
C SER A 2 15.15 -8.75 8.30
N ILE A 3 14.10 -8.83 9.09
CA ILE A 3 13.70 -7.80 10.05
C ILE A 3 14.36 -8.15 11.39
N PRO A 4 15.43 -7.46 11.81
CA PRO A 4 16.05 -7.73 13.10
C PRO A 4 15.06 -7.44 14.21
N SER A 5 14.79 -8.41 15.10
CA SER A 5 13.83 -8.26 16.19
C SER A 5 14.14 -7.06 17.09
N GLU A 6 15.43 -6.79 17.34
CA GLU A 6 15.90 -5.63 18.12
C GLU A 6 15.56 -4.27 17.49
N SER A 7 15.26 -4.24 16.19
CA SER A 7 14.92 -3.00 15.47
C SER A 7 13.43 -2.65 15.58
N TYR A 8 12.58 -3.60 15.93
CA TYR A 8 11.14 -3.41 16.06
C TYR A 8 10.84 -2.58 17.32
N LYS A 9 10.20 -1.43 17.11
CA LYS A 9 9.82 -0.48 18.15
C LYS A 9 8.41 0.00 17.91
N THR A 10 7.64 0.11 18.98
CA THR A 10 6.26 0.58 18.94
C THR A 10 6.00 1.73 19.91
N ILE A 11 5.05 2.59 19.57
CA ILE A 11 4.47 3.58 20.47
C ILE A 11 3.03 3.17 20.76
N ILE A 12 2.75 2.91 22.03
CA ILE A 12 1.43 2.47 22.51
C ILE A 12 0.80 3.59 23.33
N LYS A 13 -0.49 3.89 23.07
CA LYS A 13 -1.32 4.74 23.91
C LYS A 13 -2.70 4.11 24.05
N ASN A 14 -3.26 4.09 25.26
CA ASN A 14 -4.58 3.51 25.55
C ASN A 14 -4.76 2.11 24.91
N ASP A 15 -3.76 1.24 25.10
CA ASP A 15 -3.70 -0.12 24.55
C ASP A 15 -3.76 -0.23 23.01
N PHE A 16 -3.56 0.89 22.31
CA PHE A 16 -3.53 0.96 20.85
C PHE A 16 -2.10 1.23 20.35
N ILE A 17 -1.65 0.45 19.37
CA ILE A 17 -0.33 0.61 18.76
C ILE A 17 -0.45 1.65 17.66
N ILE A 18 -0.06 2.89 17.97
CA ILE A 18 -0.20 4.03 17.06
C ILE A 18 0.91 4.04 16.02
N GLU A 19 2.13 3.76 16.45
CA GLU A 19 3.30 3.85 15.60
C GLU A 19 4.15 2.60 15.71
N THR A 20 4.63 2.14 14.56
CA THR A 20 5.62 1.08 14.44
C THR A 20 6.80 1.57 13.62
N SER A 21 8.01 1.34 14.13
CA SER A 21 9.27 1.58 13.44
C SER A 21 10.10 0.31 13.40
N LEU A 22 10.71 -0.01 12.25
CA LEU A 22 11.58 -1.18 12.09
C LEU A 22 12.67 -0.97 11.03
N LEU A 23 13.71 -1.81 11.09
CA LEU A 23 14.74 -1.92 10.07
C LEU A 23 14.44 -3.10 9.14
N ILE A 24 14.42 -2.84 7.83
CA ILE A 24 14.29 -3.86 6.79
C ILE A 24 15.65 -4.01 6.12
N LYS A 25 16.18 -5.24 6.06
CA LYS A 25 17.45 -5.55 5.40
C LYS A 25 17.28 -6.47 4.19
N GLU A 26 18.10 -6.23 3.18
CA GLU A 26 18.26 -7.06 1.99
C GLU A 26 16.94 -7.28 1.25
N LEU A 27 16.29 -6.17 0.94
CA LEU A 27 15.17 -6.09 0.01
C LEU A 27 15.47 -5.06 -1.09
N PRO A 28 14.91 -5.24 -2.30
CA PRO A 28 14.93 -4.20 -3.32
C PRO A 28 14.17 -2.95 -2.86
N VAL A 29 14.60 -1.77 -3.34
CA VAL A 29 13.97 -0.48 -3.02
C VAL A 29 12.52 -0.47 -3.48
N ALA A 30 12.22 -1.07 -4.64
CA ALA A 30 10.85 -1.17 -5.12
C ALA A 30 9.94 -1.92 -4.16
N MET A 31 10.42 -2.96 -3.44
CA MET A 31 9.60 -3.71 -2.49
C MET A 31 9.18 -2.82 -1.33
N VAL A 32 10.13 -2.13 -0.70
CA VAL A 32 9.86 -1.22 0.42
C VAL A 32 8.97 -0.05 -0.01
N ASN A 33 9.21 0.51 -1.20
CA ASN A 33 8.37 1.58 -1.72
C ASN A 33 6.96 1.10 -2.10
N SER A 34 6.79 -0.17 -2.50
CA SER A 34 5.48 -0.75 -2.80
C SER A 34 4.64 -0.89 -1.54
N ILE A 35 5.23 -1.41 -0.46
CA ILE A 35 4.64 -1.46 0.89
C ILE A 35 4.19 -0.05 1.32
N ARG A 36 5.10 0.94 1.22
CA ARG A 36 4.79 2.34 1.55
C ARG A 36 3.60 2.90 0.76
N ARG A 37 3.54 2.63 -0.55
CA ARG A 37 2.45 3.10 -1.42
C ARG A 37 1.13 2.44 -1.05
N ILE A 38 1.14 1.13 -0.80
CA ILE A 38 -0.07 0.39 -0.42
C ILE A 38 -0.64 0.89 0.91
N LEU A 39 0.22 1.14 1.91
CA LEU A 39 -0.17 1.76 3.19
C LEU A 39 -0.96 3.07 2.99
N LEU A 40 -0.62 3.86 1.97
CA LEU A 40 -1.29 5.12 1.66
C LEU A 40 -2.60 4.95 0.91
N SER A 41 -2.68 4.00 -0.02
CA SER A 41 -3.72 4.03 -1.06
C SER A 41 -4.55 2.76 -1.25
N ASN A 42 -4.11 1.57 -0.80
CA ASN A 42 -4.72 0.31 -1.23
C ASN A 42 -5.35 -0.54 -0.12
N ILE A 43 -5.09 -0.23 1.15
CA ILE A 43 -5.75 -0.90 2.27
C ILE A 43 -7.21 -0.40 2.35
N PRO A 44 -8.21 -1.29 2.35
CA PRO A 44 -9.60 -0.90 2.44
C PRO A 44 -9.97 -0.45 3.85
N THR A 45 -10.72 0.65 3.92
CA THR A 45 -11.21 1.25 5.17
C THR A 45 -12.68 1.61 5.05
N VAL A 46 -13.31 1.96 6.18
CA VAL A 46 -14.73 2.37 6.22
C VAL A 46 -14.83 3.78 6.79
N THR A 47 -15.55 4.64 6.08
CA THR A 47 -15.92 5.99 6.53
C THR A 47 -17.27 6.39 5.91
N PHE A 48 -17.73 7.62 6.14
CA PHE A 48 -18.89 8.19 5.48
C PHE A 48 -18.52 8.80 4.13
N ASN A 49 -19.44 8.68 3.15
CA ASN A 49 -19.26 9.29 1.84
C ASN A 49 -20.02 10.62 1.76
N ASP A 50 -19.33 11.72 1.50
CA ASP A 50 -19.93 13.05 1.29
C ASP A 50 -20.33 13.35 -0.16
N THR A 51 -20.22 12.37 -1.08
CA THR A 51 -20.60 12.55 -2.48
C THR A 51 -22.07 12.93 -2.58
N TRP A 52 -22.34 14.07 -3.21
CA TRP A 52 -23.70 14.56 -3.40
C TRP A 52 -24.47 13.71 -4.41
N ASN A 53 -25.71 13.37 -4.07
CA ASN A 53 -26.68 12.78 -5.00
C ASN A 53 -27.98 13.57 -4.98
N ASN A 54 -28.61 13.73 -6.15
CA ASN A 54 -29.93 14.37 -6.26
C ASN A 54 -31.02 13.58 -5.53
N ARG A 55 -30.91 12.24 -5.49
CA ARG A 55 -31.81 11.38 -4.71
C ARG A 55 -31.30 11.30 -3.27
N THR A 56 -32.17 11.64 -2.32
CA THR A 56 -31.84 11.64 -0.89
C THR A 56 -31.57 10.25 -0.34
N GLU A 57 -32.24 9.23 -0.89
CA GLU A 57 -32.08 7.82 -0.51
C GLU A 57 -30.67 7.26 -0.81
N ASP A 58 -30.06 7.75 -1.87
CA ASP A 58 -28.71 7.38 -2.32
C ASP A 58 -27.61 8.18 -1.61
N ARG A 59 -27.96 9.20 -0.81
CA ARG A 59 -26.97 9.94 -0.03
C ARG A 59 -26.52 9.08 1.13
N HIS A 60 -25.20 9.05 1.32
CA HIS A 60 -24.61 8.45 2.49
C HIS A 60 -24.75 9.36 3.70
N ILE A 61 -24.56 10.67 3.56
CA ILE A 61 -24.82 11.64 4.62
C ILE A 61 -26.05 12.46 4.25
N ASN A 62 -27.10 12.38 5.07
CA ASN A 62 -28.34 13.10 4.87
C ASN A 62 -28.61 14.03 6.05
N VAL A 63 -28.37 15.33 5.83
CA VAL A 63 -28.69 16.39 6.80
C VAL A 63 -30.17 16.73 6.69
N LEU A 64 -30.95 16.37 7.71
CA LEU A 64 -32.39 16.62 7.78
C LEU A 64 -32.68 18.05 8.22
N LYS A 65 -31.93 18.54 9.21
CA LYS A 65 -32.01 19.92 9.69
C LYS A 65 -30.66 20.37 10.21
N ASN A 66 -30.24 21.57 9.81
CA ASN A 66 -29.05 22.22 10.33
C ASN A 66 -29.33 23.72 10.38
N THR A 67 -29.46 24.25 11.59
CA THR A 67 -29.59 25.69 11.84
C THR A 67 -28.32 26.32 12.37
N SER A 68 -27.23 25.55 12.43
CA SER A 68 -25.93 26.04 12.89
C SER A 68 -25.26 26.97 11.89
N SER A 69 -24.23 27.66 12.37
CA SER A 69 -23.39 28.52 11.53
C SER A 69 -22.53 27.73 10.51
N LEU A 70 -22.34 26.42 10.67
CA LEU A 70 -21.53 25.58 9.79
C LEU A 70 -22.39 25.05 8.63
N HIS A 71 -22.01 25.36 7.39
CA HIS A 71 -22.72 24.86 6.21
C HIS A 71 -22.67 23.34 6.07
N ASN A 72 -23.70 22.77 5.45
CA ASN A 72 -23.89 21.32 5.29
C ASN A 72 -22.72 20.66 4.56
N GLU A 73 -22.14 21.32 3.55
CA GLU A 73 -21.02 20.81 2.76
C GLU A 73 -19.77 20.62 3.63
N PHE A 74 -19.47 21.59 4.50
CA PHE A 74 -18.34 21.48 5.42
C PHE A 74 -18.59 20.44 6.50
N LEU A 75 -19.82 20.35 7.00
CA LEU A 75 -20.19 19.31 7.95
C LEU A 75 -20.05 17.91 7.33
N ASN A 76 -20.58 17.71 6.12
CA ASN A 76 -20.47 16.45 5.38
C ASN A 76 -19.00 16.07 5.15
N HIS A 77 -18.16 17.04 4.78
CA HIS A 77 -16.73 16.83 4.61
C HIS A 77 -16.03 16.46 5.93
N ARG A 78 -16.37 17.10 7.05
CA ARG A 78 -15.82 16.71 8.37
C ARG A 78 -16.22 15.30 8.77
N LEU A 79 -17.48 14.95 8.53
CA LEU A 79 -18.01 13.62 8.78
C LEU A 79 -17.29 12.57 7.92
N SER A 80 -17.03 12.85 6.64
CA SER A 80 -16.34 11.91 5.75
C SER A 80 -14.89 11.61 6.16
N LEU A 81 -14.31 12.42 7.05
CA LEU A 81 -12.97 12.21 7.60
C LEU A 81 -12.96 11.47 8.95
N VAL A 82 -14.12 11.12 9.50
CA VAL A 82 -14.21 10.37 10.77
C VAL A 82 -13.88 8.90 10.51
N PRO A 83 -12.78 8.35 11.06
CA PRO A 83 -12.46 6.94 10.87
C PRO A 83 -13.44 6.06 11.64
N LEU A 84 -13.87 4.95 11.02
CA LEU A 84 -14.75 3.97 11.65
C LEU A 84 -14.03 2.65 11.91
N GLN A 85 -14.30 2.05 13.05
CA GLN A 85 -13.67 0.81 13.47
C GLN A 85 -14.24 -0.39 12.71
N MET A 86 -13.34 -1.22 12.19
CA MET A 86 -13.67 -2.37 11.35
C MET A 86 -13.51 -3.72 12.05
N ASP A 87 -13.08 -3.71 13.32
CA ASP A 87 -12.89 -4.91 14.13
C ASP A 87 -14.20 -5.46 14.72
N ASN A 88 -15.28 -5.33 13.96
CA ASN A 88 -16.61 -5.82 14.30
C ASN A 88 -17.27 -6.41 13.04
N ASP A 89 -18.23 -7.32 13.23
CA ASP A 89 -18.91 -7.99 12.11
C ASP A 89 -19.83 -7.06 11.30
N ASN A 90 -20.24 -5.93 11.88
CA ASN A 90 -21.13 -4.95 11.25
C ASN A 90 -20.44 -4.16 10.13
N LEU A 91 -19.19 -3.74 10.33
CA LEU A 91 -18.40 -2.96 9.37
C LEU A 91 -17.24 -3.75 8.75
N LYS A 92 -17.22 -5.08 8.90
CA LYS A 92 -16.19 -5.92 8.29
C LYS A 92 -16.26 -5.81 6.77
N VAL A 93 -15.14 -5.42 6.16
CA VAL A 93 -15.01 -5.32 4.70
C VAL A 93 -14.57 -6.66 4.12
N ALA A 94 -15.15 -7.03 3.00
CA ALA A 94 -14.77 -8.15 2.15
C ALA A 94 -14.16 -7.62 0.85
N SER A 95 -13.17 -8.33 0.35
CA SER A 95 -12.46 -8.06 -0.90
C SER A 95 -12.65 -9.21 -1.88
N LYS A 96 -12.95 -8.87 -3.13
CA LYS A 96 -13.14 -9.85 -4.22
C LYS A 96 -12.60 -9.31 -5.54
N PHE A 97 -11.88 -10.14 -6.29
CA PHE A 97 -11.46 -9.82 -7.64
C PHE A 97 -12.63 -9.93 -8.63
N SER A 98 -12.91 -8.86 -9.38
CA SER A 98 -13.90 -8.86 -10.44
C SER A 98 -13.26 -9.14 -11.80
N ASN A 99 -13.54 -10.29 -12.40
CA ASN A 99 -13.04 -10.62 -13.74
C ASN A 99 -13.57 -9.64 -14.81
N THR A 100 -14.80 -9.17 -14.67
CA THR A 100 -15.43 -8.24 -15.63
C THR A 100 -14.78 -6.87 -15.59
N GLN A 101 -14.53 -6.34 -14.39
CA GLN A 101 -13.94 -5.01 -14.22
C GLN A 101 -12.41 -5.05 -14.20
N LYS A 102 -11.81 -6.24 -14.03
CA LYS A 102 -10.36 -6.50 -13.93
C LYS A 102 -9.73 -5.77 -12.73
N LEU A 103 -10.51 -5.54 -11.69
CA LEU A 103 -10.11 -4.82 -10.48
C LEU A 103 -10.75 -5.46 -9.25
N ARG A 104 -10.14 -5.20 -8.11
CA ARG A 104 -10.57 -5.70 -6.81
C ARG A 104 -11.64 -4.78 -6.22
N LEU A 105 -12.78 -5.36 -5.89
CA LEU A 105 -13.94 -4.67 -5.33
C LEU A 105 -13.97 -4.87 -3.82
N TYR A 106 -14.50 -3.86 -3.13
CA TYR A 106 -14.64 -3.85 -1.68
C TYR A 106 -16.11 -3.60 -1.33
N SER A 107 -16.66 -4.47 -0.50
CA SER A 107 -18.03 -4.39 -0.01
C SER A 107 -18.10 -4.83 1.45
N PHE A 108 -19.19 -4.50 2.14
CA PHE A 108 -19.42 -5.08 3.47
C PHE A 108 -19.63 -6.59 3.36
N LYS A 109 -19.01 -7.37 4.25
CA LYS A 109 -19.19 -8.82 4.33
C LYS A 109 -20.66 -9.18 4.59
N ASN A 110 -21.30 -8.44 5.49
CA ASN A 110 -22.70 -8.62 5.88
C ASN A 110 -23.48 -7.31 5.68
N PRO A 111 -23.94 -6.99 4.46
CA PRO A 111 -24.60 -5.71 4.17
C PRO A 111 -25.84 -5.43 5.01
N THR A 112 -26.55 -6.48 5.45
CA THR A 112 -27.76 -6.37 6.28
C THR A 112 -27.48 -6.03 7.75
N LEU A 113 -26.22 -6.13 8.19
CA LEU A 113 -25.81 -5.80 9.57
C LEU A 113 -25.24 -4.38 9.69
N VAL A 114 -25.12 -3.66 8.58
CA VAL A 114 -24.48 -2.35 8.53
C VAL A 114 -25.43 -1.30 9.12
N PRO A 115 -25.13 -0.71 10.28
CA PRO A 115 -26.03 0.24 10.91
C PRO A 115 -25.98 1.61 10.23
N LYS A 116 -26.94 2.47 10.57
CA LYS A 116 -26.90 3.90 10.26
C LYS A 116 -26.53 4.66 11.54
N PHE A 117 -25.94 5.83 11.36
CA PHE A 117 -25.49 6.70 12.45
C PHE A 117 -26.37 7.95 12.47
N SER A 118 -27.16 8.11 13.53
CA SER A 118 -28.06 9.24 13.74
C SER A 118 -27.40 10.24 14.68
N LEU A 119 -27.44 11.52 14.32
CA LEU A 119 -26.99 12.60 15.20
C LEU A 119 -28.09 13.64 15.26
N LYS A 120 -28.78 13.67 16.39
CA LYS A 120 -29.89 14.59 16.64
C LYS A 120 -29.68 15.31 17.95
N ILE A 121 -29.26 16.56 17.85
CA ILE A 121 -28.92 17.37 19.02
C ILE A 121 -29.31 18.82 18.80
N LYS A 122 -29.82 19.45 19.85
CA LYS A 122 -30.25 20.84 19.88
C LYS A 122 -29.68 21.51 21.11
N ASN A 123 -29.24 22.76 20.99
CA ASN A 123 -28.81 23.52 22.15
C ASN A 123 -30.03 24.12 22.87
N ASN A 124 -30.41 23.53 24.00
CA ASN A 124 -31.46 23.99 24.90
C ASN A 124 -31.09 23.69 26.37
N GLU A 125 -31.90 24.14 27.33
CA GLU A 125 -31.62 24.04 28.76
C GLU A 125 -31.47 22.59 29.20
N VAL A 126 -32.28 21.70 28.62
CA VAL A 126 -32.24 20.26 28.89
C VAL A 126 -30.88 19.66 28.51
N THR A 127 -30.43 19.86 27.27
CA THR A 127 -29.15 19.33 26.78
C THR A 127 -27.96 20.00 27.45
N ARG A 128 -28.04 21.30 27.74
CA ARG A 128 -27.02 22.05 28.46
C ARG A 128 -26.85 21.57 29.91
N ASN A 129 -27.95 21.30 30.60
CA ASN A 129 -27.93 20.73 31.94
C ASN A 129 -27.38 19.30 31.94
N MET A 130 -27.72 18.47 30.94
CA MET A 130 -27.15 17.12 30.81
C MET A 130 -25.63 17.14 30.62
N GLN A 131 -25.10 18.13 29.89
CA GLN A 131 -23.68 18.25 29.61
C GLN A 131 -22.92 19.20 30.56
N ASN A 132 -23.59 19.74 31.60
CA ASN A 132 -23.04 20.71 32.55
C ASN A 132 -22.37 21.93 31.89
N ILE A 133 -23.00 22.48 30.84
CA ILE A 133 -22.53 23.66 30.10
C ILE A 133 -23.57 24.78 30.15
N THR A 134 -23.14 26.04 29.97
CA THR A 134 -24.03 27.21 30.07
C THR A 134 -24.22 27.97 28.75
N GLU A 135 -23.35 27.76 27.75
CA GLU A 135 -23.35 28.54 26.50
C GLU A 135 -23.34 27.63 25.26
N PHE A 136 -22.17 27.45 24.65
CA PHE A 136 -22.00 26.72 23.41
C PHE A 136 -22.01 25.21 23.64
N LEU A 137 -22.79 24.51 22.84
CA LEU A 137 -22.88 23.05 22.86
C LEU A 137 -21.93 22.47 21.82
N GLN A 138 -20.92 21.74 22.27
CA GLN A 138 -19.99 21.03 21.38
C GLN A 138 -20.62 19.72 20.94
N VAL A 139 -20.71 19.53 19.62
CA VAL A 139 -21.19 18.29 19.02
C VAL A 139 -19.97 17.49 18.59
N THR A 140 -19.78 16.33 19.21
CA THR A 140 -18.65 15.43 18.98
C THR A 140 -19.11 14.11 18.37
N THR A 141 -18.18 13.28 17.93
CA THR A 141 -18.50 11.94 17.42
C THR A 141 -19.08 10.99 18.48
N ASN A 142 -18.96 11.28 19.77
CA ASN A 142 -19.63 10.49 20.83
C ASN A 142 -21.15 10.73 20.88
N ASN A 143 -21.63 11.83 20.28
CA ASN A 143 -23.06 12.15 20.29
C ASN A 143 -23.86 11.37 19.23
N PHE A 144 -23.20 10.49 18.46
CA PHE A 144 -23.88 9.60 17.52
C PHE A 144 -24.64 8.49 18.24
N GLU A 145 -25.85 8.24 17.77
CA GLU A 145 -26.65 7.08 18.10
C GLU A 145 -26.63 6.10 16.94
N VAL A 146 -26.38 4.82 17.23
CA VAL A 146 -26.41 3.76 16.23
C VAL A 146 -27.86 3.31 16.07
N ILE A 147 -28.38 3.32 14.84
CA ILE A 147 -29.74 2.88 14.51
C ILE A 147 -29.70 1.74 13.49
N ASP A 148 -30.73 0.89 13.49
CA ASP A 148 -30.79 -0.26 12.59
C ASP A 148 -30.92 0.18 11.11
N SER A 149 -30.36 -0.64 10.22
CA SER A 149 -30.60 -0.55 8.80
C SER A 149 -32.08 -0.68 8.44
N GLU A 150 -32.81 -1.70 8.93
CA GLU A 150 -34.17 -2.04 8.46
C GLU A 150 -35.10 -2.77 9.47
N ASP A 151 -34.66 -3.30 10.63
CA ASP A 151 -35.56 -4.10 11.49
C ASP A 151 -35.32 -4.01 13.02
N SER A 152 -36.37 -3.69 13.78
CA SER A 152 -36.35 -3.30 15.21
C SER A 152 -36.02 -4.41 16.24
N SER A 153 -35.35 -5.50 15.85
CA SER A 153 -35.08 -6.65 16.74
C SER A 153 -33.60 -6.90 17.05
N ILE A 154 -32.68 -6.11 16.51
CA ILE A 154 -31.24 -6.25 16.75
C ILE A 154 -30.82 -5.37 17.94
N THR A 155 -30.05 -5.95 18.86
CA THR A 155 -29.34 -5.18 19.89
C THR A 155 -28.32 -4.27 19.21
N LEU A 156 -28.56 -2.96 19.22
CA LEU A 156 -27.68 -1.99 18.57
C LEU A 156 -26.38 -1.86 19.38
N PRO A 157 -25.20 -2.03 18.76
CA PRO A 157 -23.94 -1.82 19.46
C PRO A 157 -23.79 -0.37 19.91
N SER A 158 -23.12 -0.14 21.05
CA SER A 158 -22.75 1.22 21.47
C SER A 158 -21.87 1.88 20.40
N ILE A 159 -21.93 3.21 20.32
CA ILE A 159 -21.10 4.02 19.43
C ILE A 159 -19.60 3.73 19.61
N ASP A 160 -19.18 3.35 20.83
CA ASP A 160 -17.79 2.99 21.18
C ASP A 160 -17.25 1.77 20.39
N THR A 161 -18.15 0.95 19.84
CA THR A 161 -17.80 -0.17 18.96
C THR A 161 -17.26 0.32 17.61
N PHE A 162 -17.71 1.49 17.17
CA PHE A 162 -17.47 2.05 15.84
C PHE A 162 -16.55 3.25 15.87
N ILE A 163 -16.62 4.08 16.91
CA ILE A 163 -15.84 5.31 17.02
C ILE A 163 -15.16 5.31 18.38
N LYS A 164 -13.84 5.36 18.36
CA LYS A 164 -13.03 5.50 19.57
C LYS A 164 -12.59 6.96 19.76
N PRO A 165 -12.39 7.40 21.00
CA PRO A 165 -11.74 8.68 21.26
C PRO A 165 -10.29 8.67 20.74
N ASP A 166 -9.72 9.85 20.54
CA ASP A 166 -8.32 10.00 20.16
C ASP A 166 -7.40 9.29 21.19
N PRO A 167 -6.47 8.43 20.75
CA PRO A 167 -5.58 7.72 21.66
C PRO A 167 -4.66 8.61 22.52
N TYR A 168 -4.39 9.86 22.10
CA TYR A 168 -3.52 10.77 22.86
C TYR A 168 -4.27 11.61 23.89
N THR A 169 -5.39 12.23 23.49
CA THR A 169 -6.16 13.14 24.34
C THR A 169 -7.28 12.44 25.10
N GLY A 170 -7.79 11.32 24.60
CA GLY A 170 -9.01 10.67 25.10
C GLY A 170 -10.29 11.42 24.72
N GLU A 171 -10.21 12.41 23.83
CA GLU A 171 -11.35 13.21 23.39
C GLU A 171 -11.94 12.67 22.08
N TYR A 172 -13.25 12.83 21.91
CA TYR A 172 -13.92 12.54 20.65
C TYR A 172 -13.79 13.72 19.69
N ILE A 173 -13.84 13.43 18.39
CA ILE A 173 -13.64 14.44 17.35
C ILE A 173 -14.78 15.46 17.42
N LEU A 174 -14.43 16.74 17.59
CA LEU A 174 -15.37 17.85 17.47
C LEU A 174 -15.87 17.95 16.02
N LEU A 175 -17.19 17.97 15.82
CA LEU A 175 -17.84 18.07 14.51
C LEU A 175 -18.44 19.45 14.28
N ASN A 176 -19.13 19.99 15.28
CA ASN A 176 -19.81 21.28 15.18
C ASN A 176 -19.96 21.92 16.56
N VAL A 177 -20.29 23.21 16.58
CA VAL A 177 -20.59 23.96 17.80
C VAL A 177 -21.93 24.67 17.61
N LEU A 178 -22.91 24.35 18.46
CA LEU A 178 -24.26 24.89 18.39
C LEU A 178 -24.42 26.04 19.38
N LYS A 179 -24.94 27.17 18.91
CA LYS A 179 -25.19 28.36 19.72
C LYS A 179 -26.57 28.30 20.40
N PRO A 180 -26.68 28.76 21.65
CA PRO A 180 -27.97 28.97 22.26
C PRO A 180 -28.65 30.20 21.64
N ASN A 181 -29.96 30.27 21.76
CA ASN A 181 -30.70 31.47 21.40
C ASN A 181 -30.98 32.28 22.67
N ILE A 182 -30.57 33.54 22.65
CA ILE A 182 -30.60 34.44 23.82
C ILE A 182 -32.04 34.82 24.19
N LEU A 183 -32.97 34.82 23.22
CA LEU A 183 -34.35 35.28 23.40
C LEU A 183 -35.28 34.14 23.79
N ASN A 184 -35.17 33.00 23.11
CA ASN A 184 -35.98 31.81 23.35
C ASN A 184 -35.11 30.58 23.28
N ASP A 185 -34.97 29.89 24.40
CA ASP A 185 -34.05 28.77 24.51
C ASP A 185 -34.49 27.53 23.70
N ASP A 186 -35.80 27.39 23.49
CA ASP A 186 -36.36 26.37 22.60
C ASP A 186 -36.09 26.65 21.11
N GLU A 187 -35.50 27.80 20.77
CA GLU A 187 -35.10 28.19 19.41
C GLU A 187 -33.57 28.21 19.24
N GLY A 188 -32.82 27.55 20.11
CA GLY A 188 -31.38 27.35 19.92
C GLY A 188 -31.03 26.58 18.64
N GLU A 189 -29.77 26.68 18.20
CA GLU A 189 -29.29 25.97 17.02
C GLU A 189 -29.40 24.45 17.21
N GLU A 190 -29.73 23.74 16.13
CA GLU A 190 -29.94 22.30 16.12
C GLU A 190 -29.34 21.64 14.89
N LEU A 191 -28.97 20.38 15.07
CA LEU A 191 -28.43 19.51 14.05
C LEU A 191 -29.13 18.15 14.09
N ASP A 192 -29.68 17.73 12.95
CA ASP A 192 -30.33 16.45 12.73
C ASP A 192 -29.81 15.88 11.41
N LEU A 193 -29.09 14.75 11.48
CA LEU A 193 -28.56 14.05 10.31
C LEU A 193 -28.52 12.54 10.51
N ILE A 194 -28.51 11.83 9.38
CA ILE A 194 -28.32 10.38 9.32
C ILE A 194 -27.17 10.10 8.36
N ALA A 195 -26.19 9.30 8.80
CA ALA A 195 -25.03 8.91 8.02
C ALA A 195 -24.96 7.39 7.83
N LYS A 196 -24.62 6.96 6.62
CA LYS A 196 -24.44 5.56 6.20
C LYS A 196 -22.97 5.32 5.88
N PRO A 197 -22.32 4.34 6.52
CA PRO A 197 -20.92 4.03 6.24
C PRO A 197 -20.76 3.46 4.82
N SER A 198 -19.55 3.57 4.29
CA SER A 198 -19.16 3.11 2.96
C SER A 198 -17.71 2.61 3.00
N PRO A 199 -17.40 1.45 2.39
CA PRO A 199 -16.03 1.00 2.25
C PRO A 199 -15.34 1.71 1.08
N GLY A 200 -14.03 1.91 1.18
CA GLY A 200 -13.22 2.49 0.12
C GLY A 200 -11.73 2.33 0.36
N ILE A 201 -10.91 2.88 -0.53
CA ILE A 201 -9.44 2.82 -0.46
C ILE A 201 -8.87 4.23 -0.68
N GLY A 202 -7.70 4.52 -0.09
CA GLY A 202 -7.06 5.84 -0.19
C GLY A 202 -6.82 6.32 -1.63
N LEU A 203 -6.71 5.39 -2.59
CA LEU A 203 -6.56 5.69 -4.03
C LEU A 203 -7.76 6.46 -4.60
N THR A 204 -8.99 6.18 -4.13
CA THR A 204 -10.19 6.86 -4.62
C THR A 204 -10.36 8.22 -3.95
N ASN A 205 -10.09 8.30 -2.64
CA ASN A 205 -10.12 9.53 -1.86
C ASN A 205 -9.28 9.38 -0.59
N SER A 206 -8.54 10.43 -0.21
CA SER A 206 -7.66 10.44 0.96
C SER A 206 -8.36 10.17 2.29
N ARG A 207 -9.69 10.34 2.38
CA ARG A 207 -10.47 9.97 3.57
C ARG A 207 -10.38 8.49 3.96
N PHE A 208 -10.07 7.64 2.98
CA PHE A 208 -9.93 6.20 3.17
C PHE A 208 -8.49 5.79 3.48
N THR A 209 -7.54 6.73 3.59
CA THR A 209 -6.15 6.42 3.94
C THR A 209 -6.07 6.06 5.42
N PRO A 210 -5.61 4.85 5.78
CA PRO A 210 -5.60 4.40 7.17
C PRO A 210 -4.41 4.93 8.00
N VAL A 211 -3.40 5.49 7.34
CA VAL A 211 -2.16 5.97 7.97
C VAL A 211 -2.16 7.49 8.09
N GLY A 212 -1.69 7.99 9.23
CA GLY A 212 -1.42 9.42 9.42
C GLY A 212 -0.14 9.82 8.68
N THR A 213 0.89 8.99 8.79
CA THR A 213 2.11 9.13 7.99
C THR A 213 2.79 7.79 7.79
N VAL A 214 3.47 7.66 6.67
CA VAL A 214 4.38 6.55 6.40
C VAL A 214 5.61 7.08 5.69
N SER A 215 6.78 6.67 6.18
CA SER A 215 8.05 7.08 5.59
C SER A 215 9.05 5.94 5.68
N TYR A 216 9.98 5.91 4.73
CA TYR A 216 11.20 5.14 4.89
C TYR A 216 12.42 6.01 4.57
N SER A 217 13.57 5.64 5.12
CA SER A 217 14.86 6.25 4.83
C SER A 217 15.92 5.17 4.65
N PHE A 218 16.95 5.47 3.85
CA PHE A 218 18.09 4.58 3.70
C PHE A 218 18.98 4.66 4.94
N VAL A 219 19.48 3.51 5.40
CA VAL A 219 20.45 3.49 6.50
C VAL A 219 21.75 4.12 6.03
N THR A 220 22.20 5.14 6.76
CA THR A 220 23.42 5.88 6.46
C THR A 220 24.66 5.02 6.73
N ASP A 221 25.63 5.07 5.83
CA ASP A 221 26.96 4.51 6.04
C ASP A 221 27.84 5.61 6.64
N ASP A 222 28.01 5.60 7.97
CA ASP A 222 28.75 6.63 8.69
C ASP A 222 30.24 6.67 8.31
N VAL A 223 30.84 5.53 7.94
CA VAL A 223 32.25 5.45 7.53
C VAL A 223 32.42 6.13 6.17
N LYS A 224 31.54 5.80 5.23
CA LYS A 224 31.51 6.43 3.90
C LYS A 224 31.10 7.91 3.97
N ALA A 225 30.21 8.28 4.89
CA ALA A 225 29.85 9.67 5.12
C ALA A 225 31.07 10.50 5.55
N GLU A 226 31.86 9.99 6.49
CA GLU A 226 33.06 10.69 6.96
C GLU A 226 34.10 10.80 5.83
N SER A 227 34.32 9.74 5.03
CA SER A 227 35.27 9.80 3.92
C SER A 227 34.85 10.81 2.85
N VAL A 228 33.58 10.84 2.46
CA VAL A 228 33.01 11.80 1.51
C VAL A 228 33.10 13.23 2.06
N PHE A 229 32.88 13.43 3.36
CA PHE A 229 33.06 14.74 3.98
C PHE A 229 34.52 15.22 3.89
N LEU A 230 35.48 14.33 4.17
CA LEU A 230 36.91 14.65 4.05
C LEU A 230 37.31 14.97 2.60
N GLU A 231 36.79 14.24 1.62
CA GLU A 231 37.01 14.55 0.20
C GLU A 231 36.40 15.90 -0.20
N LYS A 232 35.18 16.20 0.25
CA LYS A 232 34.52 17.49 0.03
C LYS A 232 35.32 18.64 0.64
N MET A 233 35.93 18.42 1.81
CA MET A 233 36.81 19.39 2.45
C MET A 233 38.11 19.60 1.67
N LYS A 234 38.76 18.52 1.21
CA LYS A 234 39.94 18.61 0.34
C LYS A 234 39.65 19.40 -0.94
N TYR A 235 38.54 19.08 -1.61
CA TYR A 235 38.11 19.79 -2.81
C TYR A 235 37.90 21.30 -2.53
N LYS A 236 37.17 21.63 -1.46
CA LYS A 236 36.89 23.02 -1.10
C LYS A 236 38.14 23.80 -0.70
N ASN A 237 39.12 23.16 -0.04
CA ASN A 237 40.39 23.80 0.31
C ASN A 237 41.24 24.05 -0.95
N ASN A 238 41.33 23.09 -1.87
CA ASN A 238 42.01 23.28 -3.17
C ASN A 238 41.36 24.42 -3.99
N GLU A 239 40.03 24.52 -3.99
CA GLU A 239 39.31 25.62 -4.65
C GLU A 239 39.61 27.00 -4.00
N ARG A 240 39.89 27.03 -2.70
CA ARG A 240 40.26 28.26 -1.99
C ARG A 240 41.71 28.65 -2.27
N GLU A 241 42.61 27.68 -2.26
CA GLU A 241 44.03 27.88 -2.59
C GLU A 241 44.19 28.45 -4.00
N THR A 242 43.49 27.89 -4.99
CA THR A 242 43.48 28.42 -6.38
C THR A 242 42.95 29.84 -6.49
N LYS A 243 42.11 30.29 -5.53
CA LYS A 243 41.60 31.67 -5.42
C LYS A 243 42.44 32.56 -4.51
N GLY A 244 43.57 32.06 -3.98
CA GLY A 244 44.44 32.78 -3.03
C GLY A 244 43.80 33.00 -1.64
N LEU A 245 42.77 32.24 -1.29
CA LEU A 245 42.08 32.30 -0.02
C LEU A 245 42.70 31.30 0.98
N LYS A 246 42.73 31.67 2.27
CA LYS A 246 43.17 30.76 3.34
C LYS A 246 42.23 29.56 3.46
N GLU A 247 42.77 28.41 3.84
CA GLU A 247 41.99 27.22 4.22
C GLU A 247 40.96 27.52 5.32
N TYR A 248 39.94 26.67 5.41
CA TYR A 248 38.95 26.79 6.48
C TYR A 248 39.59 26.57 7.86
N SER A 249 39.24 27.42 8.81
CA SER A 249 39.58 27.24 10.22
C SER A 249 38.80 26.08 10.84
N SER A 250 39.28 25.52 11.95
CA SER A 250 38.62 24.39 12.64
C SER A 250 37.14 24.66 12.98
N ASN A 251 36.81 25.88 13.42
CA ASN A 251 35.42 26.28 13.70
C ASN A 251 34.55 26.33 12.42
N GLU A 252 35.11 26.73 11.28
CA GLU A 252 34.38 26.73 10.01
C GLU A 252 34.16 25.32 9.50
N VAL A 253 35.16 24.44 9.65
CA VAL A 253 35.03 23.01 9.33
C VAL A 253 33.93 22.37 10.17
N GLU A 254 33.84 22.68 11.46
CA GLU A 254 32.77 22.16 12.33
C GLU A 254 31.38 22.63 11.88
N LYS A 255 31.22 23.91 11.55
CA LYS A 255 29.96 24.43 10.98
C LYS A 255 29.59 23.73 9.67
N LEU A 256 30.56 23.51 8.79
CA LEU A 256 30.36 22.78 7.55
C LEU A 256 30.01 21.31 7.80
N LYS A 257 30.60 20.68 8.83
CA LYS A 257 30.27 19.31 9.25
C LYS A 257 28.84 19.22 9.78
N ASN A 258 28.41 20.18 10.59
CA ASN A 258 27.03 20.25 11.08
C ASN A 258 26.04 20.44 9.92
N SER A 259 26.36 21.30 8.96
CA SER A 259 25.55 21.46 7.73
C SER A 259 25.52 20.18 6.88
N TYR A 260 26.65 19.48 6.75
CA TYR A 260 26.75 18.22 6.01
C TYR A 260 25.89 17.13 6.67
N ASN A 261 25.94 17.02 8.00
CA ASN A 261 25.21 16.04 8.77
C ASN A 261 23.68 16.21 8.70
N LEU A 262 23.18 17.39 8.32
CA LEU A 262 21.74 17.65 8.24
C LEU A 262 21.07 16.97 7.02
N LEU A 263 21.74 16.94 5.87
CA LEU A 263 21.14 16.46 4.60
C LEU A 263 22.11 15.65 3.75
N ASP A 264 23.32 16.15 3.53
CA ASP A 264 24.27 15.52 2.62
C ASP A 264 24.74 14.15 3.11
N LYS A 265 24.86 13.99 4.44
CA LYS A 265 25.17 12.70 5.08
C LYS A 265 24.17 11.61 4.69
N HIS A 266 22.90 11.94 4.49
CA HIS A 266 21.88 10.95 4.11
C HIS A 266 21.99 10.50 2.64
N ARG A 267 22.86 11.11 1.83
CA ARG A 267 23.19 10.65 0.46
C ARG A 267 24.25 9.54 0.46
N THR A 268 24.91 9.28 1.58
CA THR A 268 25.86 8.18 1.77
C THR A 268 25.20 7.09 2.60
N TYR A 269 24.67 6.08 1.92
CA TYR A 269 23.93 4.98 2.53
C TYR A 269 24.59 3.64 2.23
N LEU A 270 24.20 2.62 3.00
CA LEU A 270 24.61 1.23 2.81
C LEU A 270 24.06 0.69 1.49
N THR A 271 24.93 0.08 0.69
CA THR A 271 24.61 -0.46 -0.63
C THR A 271 25.04 -1.92 -0.75
N ASN A 272 24.40 -2.67 -1.64
CA ASN A 272 24.84 -3.99 -2.09
C ASN A 272 26.03 -3.88 -3.07
N GLU A 273 26.50 -5.02 -3.59
CA GLU A 273 27.60 -5.09 -4.56
C GLU A 273 27.33 -4.31 -5.85
N ASN A 274 26.07 -4.14 -6.24
CA ASN A 274 25.64 -3.40 -7.43
C ASN A 274 25.47 -1.89 -7.17
N GLY A 275 25.75 -1.42 -5.95
CA GLY A 275 25.61 -0.01 -5.58
C GLY A 275 24.18 0.42 -5.26
N GLU A 276 23.25 -0.52 -5.13
CA GLU A 276 21.84 -0.25 -4.78
C GLU A 276 21.63 -0.27 -3.27
N PRO A 277 20.73 0.57 -2.70
CA PRO A 277 20.44 0.56 -1.28
C PRO A 277 19.91 -0.81 -0.81
N ASN A 278 20.39 -1.31 0.33
CA ASN A 278 20.00 -2.62 0.85
C ASN A 278 19.45 -2.61 2.28
N GLN A 279 19.37 -1.45 2.94
CA GLN A 279 18.84 -1.32 4.31
C GLN A 279 17.97 -0.08 4.47
N PHE A 280 16.82 -0.25 5.12
CA PHE A 280 15.76 0.77 5.18
C PHE A 280 15.16 0.88 6.57
N ASN A 281 15.11 2.09 7.13
CA ASN A 281 14.30 2.38 8.31
C ASN A 281 12.88 2.69 7.84
N LEU A 282 11.89 1.89 8.23
CA LEU A 282 10.47 2.11 7.95
C LEU A 282 9.78 2.62 9.22
N ARG A 283 8.94 3.65 9.09
CA ARG A 283 8.05 4.16 10.14
C ARG A 283 6.62 4.26 9.62
N VAL A 284 5.68 3.66 10.34
CA VAL A 284 4.25 3.64 10.01
C VAL A 284 3.46 4.17 11.20
N GLU A 285 2.60 5.16 10.97
CA GLU A 285 1.74 5.76 11.99
C GLU A 285 0.27 5.64 11.56
N SER A 286 -0.56 5.08 12.44
CA SER A 286 -1.99 4.91 12.26
C SER A 286 -2.77 6.18 12.63
N ILE A 287 -3.95 6.39 12.01
CA ILE A 287 -4.90 7.44 12.42
C ILE A 287 -5.79 7.03 13.61
N GLY A 288 -5.62 5.85 14.20
CA GLY A 288 -6.22 5.50 15.50
C GLY A 288 -7.32 4.42 15.49
N PHE A 289 -7.71 3.88 14.33
CA PHE A 289 -8.71 2.79 14.27
C PHE A 289 -8.08 1.40 14.06
N LEU A 290 -7.07 1.28 13.19
CA LEU A 290 -6.30 0.04 12.97
C LEU A 290 -4.88 0.16 13.52
N ASN A 291 -4.40 -0.82 14.28
CA ASN A 291 -3.03 -0.83 14.81
C ASN A 291 -2.00 -0.70 13.68
N SER A 292 -0.91 0.06 13.89
CA SER A 292 0.15 0.21 12.89
C SER A 292 0.78 -1.12 12.47
N ASP A 293 0.86 -2.09 13.38
CA ASP A 293 1.34 -3.44 13.05
C ASP A 293 0.42 -4.20 12.10
N GLN A 294 -0.90 -4.04 12.29
CA GLN A 294 -1.90 -4.60 11.39
C GLN A 294 -1.81 -3.95 10.01
N LEU A 295 -1.59 -2.64 9.95
CA LEU A 295 -1.43 -1.93 8.67
C LEU A 295 -0.21 -2.42 7.89
N ILE A 296 0.91 -2.69 8.57
CA ILE A 296 2.09 -3.30 7.92
C ILE A 296 1.73 -4.68 7.35
N TYR A 297 1.08 -5.54 8.13
CA TYR A 297 0.63 -6.85 7.67
C TYR A 297 -0.30 -6.74 6.46
N ASP A 298 -1.34 -5.91 6.56
CA ASP A 298 -2.32 -5.65 5.51
C ASP A 298 -1.65 -5.15 4.22
N SER A 299 -0.61 -4.33 4.34
CA SER A 299 0.11 -3.80 3.18
C SER A 299 0.90 -4.87 2.42
N ILE A 300 1.57 -5.77 3.15
CA ILE A 300 2.31 -6.90 2.57
C ILE A 300 1.31 -7.87 1.92
N TYR A 301 0.20 -8.16 2.61
CA TYR A 301 -0.85 -9.03 2.12
C TYR A 301 -1.57 -8.45 0.89
N THR A 302 -1.86 -7.15 0.88
CA THR A 302 -2.45 -6.47 -0.28
C THR A 302 -1.53 -6.56 -1.49
N LEU A 303 -0.21 -6.43 -1.31
CA LEU A 303 0.74 -6.62 -2.41
C LEU A 303 0.69 -8.05 -2.95
N GLN A 304 0.60 -9.04 -2.07
CA GLN A 304 0.44 -10.45 -2.44
C GLN A 304 -0.84 -10.67 -3.27
N LEU A 305 -1.96 -10.04 -2.88
CA LEU A 305 -3.22 -10.09 -3.62
C LEU A 305 -3.08 -9.51 -5.02
N MET A 306 -2.46 -8.33 -5.15
CA MET A 306 -2.25 -7.70 -6.47
C MET A 306 -1.45 -8.60 -7.40
N LEU A 307 -0.41 -9.28 -6.90
CA LEU A 307 0.36 -10.25 -7.69
C LEU A 307 -0.46 -11.51 -8.01
N ALA A 308 -1.27 -12.01 -7.07
CA ALA A 308 -2.15 -13.14 -7.30
C ALA A 308 -3.18 -12.82 -8.41
N ASP A 309 -3.75 -11.61 -8.42
CA ASP A 309 -4.69 -11.14 -9.45
C ASP A 309 -4.05 -11.18 -10.86
N ILE A 310 -2.76 -10.83 -10.96
CA ILE A 310 -1.98 -10.88 -12.20
C ILE A 310 -1.67 -12.34 -12.59
N ILE A 311 -1.19 -13.17 -11.66
CA ILE A 311 -0.86 -14.58 -11.94
C ILE A 311 -2.11 -15.35 -12.41
N ASN A 312 -3.25 -15.18 -11.75
CA ASN A 312 -4.52 -15.84 -12.09
C ASN A 312 -5.13 -15.35 -13.42
N SER A 313 -4.54 -14.33 -14.03
CA SER A 313 -4.86 -13.86 -15.39
C SER A 313 -4.10 -14.59 -16.48
N ILE A 314 -3.22 -15.54 -16.13
CA ILE A 314 -2.43 -16.35 -17.06
C ILE A 314 -2.68 -17.82 -16.75
N SER A 315 -2.95 -18.63 -17.77
CA SER A 315 -3.10 -20.07 -17.62
C SER A 315 -2.27 -20.83 -18.65
N PHE A 316 -1.68 -21.91 -18.18
CA PHE A 316 -0.90 -22.85 -18.98
C PHE A 316 -1.70 -24.14 -19.12
N THR A 317 -1.87 -24.61 -20.35
CA THR A 317 -2.46 -25.91 -20.65
C THR A 317 -1.48 -26.73 -21.46
N THR A 318 -1.63 -28.05 -21.45
CA THR A 318 -0.80 -28.94 -22.26
C THR A 318 -1.72 -29.86 -23.04
N LEU A 319 -1.63 -29.78 -24.37
CA LEU A 319 -2.37 -30.58 -25.33
C LEU A 319 -1.35 -31.29 -26.21
N ASP A 320 -1.45 -32.61 -26.31
CA ASP A 320 -0.51 -33.44 -27.09
C ASP A 320 0.98 -33.15 -26.78
N GLU A 321 1.30 -32.95 -25.50
CA GLU A 321 2.66 -32.63 -25.02
C GLU A 321 3.20 -31.27 -25.50
N ILE A 322 2.34 -30.41 -26.04
CA ILE A 322 2.65 -29.04 -26.44
C ILE A 322 2.08 -28.09 -25.39
N LEU A 323 2.92 -27.20 -24.88
CA LEU A 323 2.51 -26.15 -23.96
C LEU A 323 1.71 -25.10 -24.74
N THR A 324 0.54 -24.73 -24.22
CA THR A 324 -0.26 -23.62 -24.73
C THR A 324 -0.50 -22.64 -23.60
N VAL A 325 -0.40 -21.34 -23.91
CA VAL A 325 -0.59 -20.27 -22.94
C VAL A 325 -1.76 -19.41 -23.35
N SER A 326 -2.68 -19.17 -22.43
CA SER A 326 -3.79 -18.25 -22.62
C SER A 326 -3.75 -17.16 -21.55
N THR A 327 -3.98 -15.93 -22.00
CA THR A 327 -4.02 -14.74 -21.15
C THR A 327 -5.44 -14.21 -21.12
N LYS A 328 -5.94 -13.88 -19.93
CA LYS A 328 -7.22 -13.19 -19.75
C LYS A 328 -7.05 -11.68 -19.97
N ASP A 329 -8.17 -10.99 -20.06
CA ASP A 329 -8.22 -9.57 -20.44
C ASP A 329 -7.50 -8.59 -19.52
N LYS A 330 -7.00 -8.99 -18.33
CA LYS A 330 -6.14 -8.13 -17.47
C LYS A 330 -4.74 -7.96 -18.06
N ILE A 331 -4.26 -8.91 -18.87
CA ILE A 331 -2.90 -8.89 -19.42
C ILE A 331 -2.93 -9.08 -20.93
N ILE A 332 -2.25 -8.18 -21.63
CA ILE A 332 -2.08 -8.24 -23.08
C ILE A 332 -0.59 -8.38 -23.37
N PHE A 333 -0.25 -9.38 -24.19
CA PHE A 333 1.13 -9.64 -24.61
C PHE A 333 1.27 -9.41 -26.11
N ASP A 334 2.01 -8.37 -26.44
CA ASP A 334 2.38 -8.01 -27.80
C ASP A 334 3.87 -8.29 -28.01
N ASN A 335 4.20 -8.97 -29.11
CA ASN A 335 5.57 -9.31 -29.47
C ASN A 335 5.82 -8.90 -30.92
N SER A 336 6.81 -8.02 -31.13
CA SER A 336 7.15 -7.47 -32.44
C SER A 336 8.65 -7.20 -32.53
N ASN A 337 9.33 -7.74 -33.54
CA ASN A 337 10.72 -7.44 -33.89
C ASN A 337 11.68 -7.32 -32.68
N ASP A 338 11.75 -8.38 -31.86
CA ASP A 338 12.59 -8.52 -30.65
C ASP A 338 12.19 -7.67 -29.44
N GLU A 339 11.09 -6.90 -29.55
CA GLU A 339 10.47 -6.16 -28.47
C GLU A 339 9.20 -6.86 -28.00
N CYS A 340 9.12 -7.12 -26.69
CA CYS A 340 7.91 -7.58 -26.05
C CYS A 340 7.34 -6.48 -25.15
N ILE A 341 6.05 -6.20 -25.35
CA ILE A 341 5.27 -5.31 -24.52
C ILE A 341 4.24 -6.13 -23.74
N ILE A 342 4.29 -6.02 -22.41
CA ILE A 342 3.33 -6.61 -21.50
C ILE A 342 2.48 -5.47 -20.93
N THR A 343 1.23 -5.39 -21.37
CA THR A 343 0.27 -4.42 -20.84
C THR A 343 -0.53 -5.06 -19.71
N ILE A 344 -0.52 -4.44 -18.53
CA ILE A 344 -1.28 -4.89 -17.36
C ILE A 344 -2.33 -3.83 -17.02
N ILE A 345 -3.59 -4.25 -17.05
CA ILE A 345 -4.77 -3.39 -16.89
C ILE A 345 -5.12 -3.23 -15.41
N ASN A 346 -5.56 -2.02 -15.05
CA ASN A 346 -5.86 -1.57 -13.68
C ASN A 346 -4.68 -1.79 -12.73
N GLU A 347 -3.49 -1.43 -13.19
CA GLU A 347 -2.27 -1.41 -12.38
C GLU A 347 -1.51 -0.12 -12.62
N ASN A 348 -0.71 0.28 -11.65
CA ASN A 348 0.01 1.56 -11.68
C ASN A 348 1.50 1.36 -11.37
N HIS A 349 2.19 2.49 -11.13
CA HIS A 349 3.63 2.50 -10.87
C HIS A 349 4.08 1.64 -9.67
N THR A 350 3.19 1.23 -8.74
CA THR A 350 3.52 0.30 -7.65
C THR A 350 4.01 -1.02 -8.23
N ILE A 351 3.15 -1.72 -8.99
CA ILE A 351 3.48 -3.00 -9.62
C ILE A 351 4.50 -2.82 -10.74
N GLY A 352 4.39 -1.76 -11.55
CA GLY A 352 5.33 -1.51 -12.64
C GLY A 352 6.77 -1.35 -12.17
N ASN A 353 7.00 -0.59 -11.10
CA ASN A 353 8.35 -0.42 -10.53
C ASN A 353 8.86 -1.72 -9.91
N LEU A 354 8.00 -2.42 -9.16
CA LEU A 354 8.34 -3.70 -8.54
C LEU A 354 8.78 -4.74 -9.57
N LEU A 355 7.98 -4.94 -10.61
CA LEU A 355 8.32 -5.88 -11.67
C LEU A 355 9.60 -5.45 -12.40
N SER A 356 9.70 -4.18 -12.81
CA SER A 356 10.89 -3.71 -13.53
C SER A 356 12.17 -3.91 -12.73
N GLU A 357 12.16 -3.68 -11.42
CA GLU A 357 13.35 -3.84 -10.57
C GLU A 357 13.74 -5.31 -10.43
N TYR A 358 12.77 -6.19 -10.16
CA TYR A 358 13.01 -7.64 -10.09
C TYR A 358 13.48 -8.23 -11.42
N PHE A 359 12.92 -7.78 -12.54
CA PHE A 359 13.39 -8.19 -13.87
C PHE A 359 14.84 -7.76 -14.11
N LYS A 360 15.24 -6.56 -13.67
CA LYS A 360 16.64 -6.11 -13.75
C LYS A 360 17.54 -7.00 -12.90
N LEU A 361 17.22 -7.18 -11.63
CA LEU A 361 18.00 -8.02 -10.71
C LEU A 361 18.21 -9.45 -11.25
N PHE A 362 17.17 -10.06 -11.80
CA PHE A 362 17.24 -11.44 -12.26
C PHE A 362 17.83 -11.62 -13.65
N TYR A 363 17.62 -10.66 -14.55
CA TYR A 363 17.76 -10.90 -15.98
C TYR A 363 18.51 -9.83 -16.77
N CYS A 364 18.86 -8.70 -16.16
CA CYS A 364 19.40 -7.54 -16.86
C CYS A 364 20.38 -6.76 -15.95
N SER A 365 21.68 -7.01 -16.11
CA SER A 365 22.79 -6.23 -15.51
C SER A 365 24.14 -6.80 -15.99
N ASP A 366 25.25 -6.25 -15.52
CA ASP A 366 26.59 -6.83 -15.73
C ASP A 366 26.73 -8.22 -15.07
N LYS A 367 25.95 -8.50 -14.01
CA LYS A 367 25.93 -9.77 -13.25
C LYS A 367 24.49 -10.12 -12.80
N PRO A 368 23.63 -10.58 -13.71
CA PRO A 368 22.26 -10.95 -13.35
C PRO A 368 22.25 -12.22 -12.50
N ILE A 369 21.30 -12.28 -11.56
CA ILE A 369 21.20 -13.38 -10.60
C ILE A 369 20.88 -14.73 -11.28
N ILE A 370 20.09 -14.71 -12.37
CA ILE A 370 19.62 -15.94 -13.03
C ILE A 370 20.33 -16.13 -14.38
N TYR A 371 20.04 -15.27 -15.35
CA TYR A 371 20.57 -15.34 -16.72
C TYR A 371 20.63 -13.94 -17.31
N ASP A 372 21.67 -13.61 -18.09
CA ASP A 372 21.67 -12.37 -18.88
C ASP A 372 20.76 -12.53 -20.10
N LEU A 373 19.48 -12.23 -19.90
CA LEU A 373 18.44 -12.48 -20.88
C LEU A 373 17.98 -11.21 -21.61
N PHE A 374 17.92 -10.09 -20.89
CA PHE A 374 17.39 -8.84 -21.43
C PHE A 374 18.47 -7.78 -21.44
N LYS A 375 18.61 -7.12 -22.60
CA LYS A 375 19.42 -5.91 -22.73
C LYS A 375 18.77 -4.73 -21.99
N PHE A 376 17.44 -4.70 -21.99
CA PHE A 376 16.69 -3.58 -21.46
C PHE A 376 15.34 -4.02 -20.93
N VAL A 377 15.03 -3.57 -19.71
CA VAL A 377 13.72 -3.70 -19.08
C VAL A 377 13.29 -2.35 -18.52
N SER A 378 12.09 -1.92 -18.90
CA SER A 378 11.47 -0.72 -18.35
C SER A 378 9.95 -0.86 -18.32
N TYR A 379 9.30 0.08 -17.64
CA TYR A 379 7.86 0.21 -17.68
C TYR A 379 7.47 1.67 -17.88
N ARG A 380 6.26 1.89 -18.41
CA ARG A 380 5.64 3.21 -18.50
C ARG A 380 4.15 3.11 -18.20
N MET A 381 3.57 4.23 -17.78
CA MET A 381 2.12 4.41 -17.73
C MET A 381 1.76 5.33 -18.91
N PRO A 382 1.19 4.80 -20.01
CA PRO A 382 1.04 5.55 -21.26
C PRO A 382 0.11 6.75 -21.12
N HIS A 383 -0.85 6.71 -20.20
CA HIS A 383 -1.79 7.79 -19.97
C HIS A 383 -2.00 8.06 -18.46
N PRO A 384 -1.97 9.32 -17.99
CA PRO A 384 -2.02 9.64 -16.56
C PRO A 384 -3.35 9.29 -15.87
N LEU A 385 -4.46 9.32 -16.63
CA LEU A 385 -5.81 9.14 -16.07
C LEU A 385 -6.33 7.69 -16.19
N THR A 386 -5.55 6.78 -16.77
CA THR A 386 -5.94 5.37 -16.89
C THR A 386 -4.87 4.52 -16.26
N GLU A 387 -5.25 3.70 -15.29
CA GLU A 387 -4.33 2.81 -14.59
C GLU A 387 -3.98 1.60 -15.46
N ASN A 388 -3.13 1.79 -16.45
CA ASN A 388 -2.55 0.70 -17.24
C ASN A 388 -1.04 0.88 -17.26
N ILE A 389 -0.29 -0.19 -17.04
CA ILE A 389 1.17 -0.18 -17.21
C ILE A 389 1.58 -1.00 -18.42
N GLU A 390 2.57 -0.51 -19.15
CA GLU A 390 3.21 -1.22 -20.25
C GLU A 390 4.65 -1.50 -19.86
N MET A 391 5.00 -2.78 -19.72
CA MET A 391 6.38 -3.20 -19.52
C MET A 391 7.00 -3.55 -20.87
N LYS A 392 8.15 -2.94 -21.15
CA LYS A 392 8.93 -3.17 -22.37
C LYS A 392 10.16 -4.00 -22.04
N LEU A 393 10.26 -5.16 -22.69
CA LEU A 393 11.35 -6.12 -22.57
C LEU A 393 12.06 -6.25 -23.93
N ILE A 394 13.37 -6.08 -23.96
CA ILE A 394 14.20 -6.27 -25.16
C ILE A 394 15.24 -7.35 -24.85
N LEU A 395 15.24 -8.43 -25.64
CA LEU A 395 16.18 -9.53 -25.50
C LEU A 395 17.62 -9.07 -25.76
N ASN A 396 18.58 -9.74 -25.12
CA ASN A 396 19.99 -9.49 -25.39
C ASN A 396 20.38 -10.01 -26.79
N ASN A 397 21.09 -9.19 -27.56
CA ASN A 397 21.51 -9.51 -28.92
C ASN A 397 22.55 -10.64 -28.96
N ASP A 398 23.26 -10.87 -27.86
CA ASP A 398 24.32 -11.89 -27.77
C ASP A 398 23.76 -13.30 -27.55
N LEU A 399 22.45 -13.44 -27.31
CA LEU A 399 21.81 -14.72 -27.08
C LEU A 399 21.62 -15.49 -28.39
N THR A 400 22.15 -16.71 -28.44
CA THR A 400 21.92 -17.59 -29.59
C THR A 400 20.53 -18.24 -29.53
N THR A 401 19.98 -18.59 -30.68
CA THR A 401 18.75 -19.40 -30.79
C THR A 401 18.85 -20.70 -29.99
N ALA A 402 20.04 -21.31 -29.91
CA ALA A 402 20.28 -22.51 -29.12
C ALA A 402 20.13 -22.27 -27.62
N ASP A 403 20.54 -21.10 -27.12
CA ASP A 403 20.41 -20.76 -25.70
C ASP A 403 18.96 -20.51 -25.32
N LEU A 404 18.20 -19.80 -26.16
CA LEU A 404 16.76 -19.61 -25.98
C LEU A 404 15.99 -20.95 -25.97
N ILE A 405 16.36 -21.91 -26.82
CA ILE A 405 15.79 -23.28 -26.82
C ILE A 405 16.09 -24.01 -25.51
N LYS A 406 17.34 -23.93 -25.00
CA LYS A 406 17.71 -24.56 -23.72
C LYS A 406 16.89 -23.96 -22.58
N ILE A 407 16.77 -22.63 -22.53
CA ILE A 407 16.00 -21.93 -21.49
C ILE A 407 14.54 -22.35 -21.57
N TYR A 408 13.91 -22.32 -22.76
CA TYR A 408 12.54 -22.76 -22.96
C TYR A 408 12.32 -24.19 -22.46
N ASN A 409 13.13 -25.15 -22.91
CA ASN A 409 13.00 -26.56 -22.53
C ASN A 409 13.19 -26.79 -21.02
N SER A 410 14.02 -25.97 -20.37
CA SER A 410 14.21 -26.03 -18.92
C SER A 410 13.01 -25.48 -18.15
N LEU A 411 12.41 -24.39 -18.65
CA LEU A 411 11.30 -23.70 -17.99
C LEU A 411 9.97 -24.44 -18.24
N SER A 412 9.69 -24.85 -19.46
CA SER A 412 8.42 -25.48 -19.84
C SER A 412 8.13 -26.72 -18.99
N LYS A 413 9.15 -27.52 -18.69
CA LYS A 413 9.04 -28.68 -17.78
C LYS A 413 8.66 -28.34 -16.35
N LYS A 414 8.98 -27.13 -15.87
CA LYS A 414 8.55 -26.65 -14.55
C LYS A 414 7.08 -26.27 -14.53
N PHE A 415 6.53 -25.79 -15.65
CA PHE A 415 5.12 -25.47 -15.79
C PHE A 415 4.28 -26.71 -16.07
N SER A 416 4.79 -27.64 -16.87
CA SER A 416 4.13 -28.90 -17.19
C SER A 416 5.17 -30.00 -17.46
N PRO A 417 5.31 -30.99 -16.56
CA PRO A 417 6.32 -32.04 -16.69
C PRO A 417 6.21 -32.91 -17.96
N THR A 418 5.03 -32.93 -18.60
CA THR A 418 4.74 -33.75 -19.78
C THR A 418 5.10 -33.06 -21.10
N VAL A 419 5.55 -31.79 -21.07
CA VAL A 419 5.88 -31.04 -22.29
C VAL A 419 7.13 -31.62 -22.97
N LYS A 420 7.03 -31.85 -24.28
CA LYS A 420 8.17 -32.29 -25.11
C LYS A 420 9.16 -31.15 -25.32
N ASN A 421 10.44 -31.51 -25.38
CA ASN A 421 11.49 -30.57 -25.76
C ASN A 421 11.28 -30.11 -27.21
N ILE A 422 11.42 -28.81 -27.44
CA ILE A 422 11.47 -28.23 -28.78
C ILE A 422 12.89 -28.25 -29.33
N THR A 423 13.00 -28.25 -30.66
CA THR A 423 14.26 -28.14 -31.41
C THR A 423 14.36 -26.88 -32.26
N THR A 424 13.26 -26.16 -32.45
CA THR A 424 13.17 -24.92 -33.23
C THR A 424 12.35 -23.86 -32.47
N LEU A 425 12.69 -22.59 -32.66
CA LEU A 425 11.94 -21.46 -32.12
C LEU A 425 10.96 -20.93 -33.17
N SER A 426 9.71 -20.76 -32.75
CA SER A 426 8.68 -20.02 -33.50
C SER A 426 8.31 -18.72 -32.78
N ASN A 427 7.58 -17.83 -33.44
CA ASN A 427 7.06 -16.62 -32.78
C ASN A 427 6.17 -16.94 -31.57
N ASN A 428 5.40 -18.04 -31.63
CA ASN A 428 4.59 -18.50 -30.51
C ASN A 428 5.47 -18.97 -29.35
N THR A 429 6.52 -19.73 -29.66
CA THR A 429 7.50 -20.19 -28.66
C THR A 429 8.20 -19.04 -27.95
N ASN A 430 8.56 -17.97 -28.67
CA ASN A 430 9.13 -16.75 -28.07
C ASN A 430 8.13 -16.08 -27.12
N LYS A 431 6.87 -15.95 -27.53
CA LYS A 431 5.80 -15.41 -26.68
C LYS A 431 5.60 -16.26 -25.42
N GLU A 432 5.53 -17.57 -25.55
CA GLU A 432 5.40 -18.51 -24.42
C GLU A 432 6.59 -18.42 -23.47
N LEU A 433 7.82 -18.35 -24.00
CA LEU A 433 9.04 -18.19 -23.20
C LEU A 433 8.95 -16.94 -22.32
N LEU A 434 8.59 -15.79 -22.91
CA LEU A 434 8.48 -14.52 -22.22
C LEU A 434 7.37 -14.54 -21.16
N ILE A 435 6.24 -15.18 -21.45
CA ILE A 435 5.16 -15.35 -20.46
C ILE A 435 5.61 -16.25 -19.30
N MET A 436 6.32 -17.36 -19.58
CA MET A 436 6.88 -18.23 -18.54
C MET A 436 7.88 -17.48 -17.65
N ILE A 437 8.75 -16.65 -18.24
CA ILE A 437 9.67 -15.81 -17.48
C ILE A 437 8.90 -14.82 -16.62
N PHE A 438 7.90 -14.15 -17.18
CA PHE A 438 7.06 -13.20 -16.45
C PHE A 438 6.36 -13.85 -15.24
N VAL A 439 5.75 -15.03 -15.42
CA VAL A 439 5.12 -15.76 -14.33
C VAL A 439 6.14 -16.25 -13.31
N LYS A 440 7.32 -16.69 -13.76
CA LYS A 440 8.43 -17.04 -12.86
C LYS A 440 8.86 -15.83 -12.03
N THR A 441 9.01 -14.64 -12.62
CA THR A 441 9.33 -13.41 -11.88
C THR A 441 8.28 -13.10 -10.82
N LEU A 442 6.99 -13.19 -11.18
CA LEU A 442 5.89 -12.99 -10.24
C LEU A 442 5.94 -13.98 -9.07
N ALA A 443 6.22 -15.25 -9.34
CA ALA A 443 6.36 -16.28 -8.31
C ALA A 443 7.55 -16.02 -7.38
N LEU A 444 8.66 -15.49 -7.91
CA LEU A 444 9.83 -15.10 -7.11
C LEU A 444 9.53 -13.91 -6.20
N ILE A 445 8.87 -12.87 -6.72
CA ILE A 445 8.44 -11.72 -5.90
C ILE A 445 7.49 -12.17 -4.79
N LYS A 446 6.56 -13.08 -5.12
CA LYS A 446 5.62 -13.65 -4.15
C LYS A 446 6.32 -14.45 -3.06
N TYR A 447 7.39 -15.18 -3.40
CA TYR A 447 8.21 -15.89 -2.43
C TYR A 447 8.85 -14.93 -1.41
N ASP A 448 9.42 -13.82 -1.87
CA ASP A 448 9.99 -12.80 -0.97
C ASP A 448 8.91 -12.15 -0.09
N ILE A 449 7.74 -11.86 -0.64
CA ILE A 449 6.59 -11.32 0.11
C ILE A 449 6.15 -12.31 1.20
N ASN A 450 6.10 -13.61 0.89
CA ASN A 450 5.75 -14.63 1.87
C ASN A 450 6.79 -14.71 2.99
N ASN A 451 8.08 -14.63 2.66
CA ASN A 451 9.15 -14.60 3.67
C ASN A 451 9.04 -13.36 4.56
N LEU A 452 8.84 -12.18 3.96
CA LEU A 452 8.60 -10.93 4.68
C LEU A 452 7.40 -11.04 5.63
N MET A 453 6.29 -11.59 5.12
CA MET A 453 5.06 -11.76 5.88
C MET A 453 5.27 -12.71 7.05
N ASN A 454 5.96 -13.85 6.84
CA ASN A 454 6.28 -14.81 7.90
C ASN A 454 7.18 -14.20 8.99
N GLU A 455 8.21 -13.44 8.59
CA GLU A 455 9.05 -12.71 9.55
C GLU A 455 8.24 -11.69 10.36
N TRP A 456 7.37 -10.93 9.67
CA TRP A 456 6.50 -9.95 10.32
C TRP A 456 5.50 -10.58 11.27
N SER A 457 4.86 -11.68 10.87
CA SER A 457 3.96 -12.46 11.72
C SER A 457 4.66 -13.02 12.96
N GLY A 458 5.92 -13.46 12.82
CA GLY A 458 6.73 -13.91 13.94
C GLY A 458 7.03 -12.81 14.98
N LEU A 459 7.13 -11.55 14.54
CA LEU A 459 7.39 -10.40 15.41
C LEU A 459 6.12 -9.80 16.03
N SER A 460 5.07 -9.62 15.22
CA SER A 460 3.83 -8.93 15.61
C SER A 460 2.74 -9.85 16.16
N SER A 461 2.87 -11.17 15.96
CA SER A 461 1.81 -12.17 16.23
C SER A 461 0.53 -11.99 15.38
N ILE A 462 0.58 -11.19 14.31
CA ILE A 462 -0.54 -10.98 13.38
C ILE A 462 -0.42 -11.96 12.22
N ASN A 463 -1.50 -12.72 11.97
CA ASN A 463 -1.52 -13.77 10.93
C ASN A 463 -2.67 -13.62 9.93
N THR A 464 -3.51 -12.61 10.09
CA THR A 464 -4.70 -12.40 9.27
C THR A 464 -4.86 -10.94 8.93
N PRO A 465 -5.31 -10.62 7.70
CA PRO A 465 -5.59 -9.25 7.31
C PRO A 465 -6.80 -8.68 8.05
N SER A 466 -6.89 -7.35 8.14
CA SER A 466 -8.00 -6.65 8.80
C SER A 466 -9.33 -6.77 8.04
N TYR A 467 -9.29 -7.14 6.76
CA TYR A 467 -10.44 -7.36 5.88
C TYR A 467 -10.50 -8.81 5.41
N VAL A 468 -11.69 -9.25 5.00
CA VAL A 468 -11.94 -10.62 4.52
C VAL A 468 -11.58 -10.74 3.04
N ILE A 469 -11.01 -11.87 2.66
CA ILE A 469 -10.81 -12.23 1.26
C ILE A 469 -11.82 -13.33 0.91
N GLU A 470 -12.54 -13.15 -0.20
CA GLU A 470 -13.53 -14.14 -0.66
C GLU A 470 -12.90 -15.28 -1.47
N GLU A 471 -11.72 -15.06 -2.03
CA GLU A 471 -10.97 -16.11 -2.75
C GLU A 471 -10.45 -17.19 -1.78
N ASP A 472 -10.42 -18.45 -2.25
CA ASP A 472 -9.85 -19.56 -1.49
C ASP A 472 -8.33 -19.66 -1.60
N GLN A 473 -7.72 -20.58 -0.85
CA GLN A 473 -6.28 -20.78 -0.83
C GLN A 473 -5.70 -21.18 -2.21
N THR A 474 -6.48 -21.86 -3.07
CA THR A 474 -6.00 -22.28 -4.40
C THR A 474 -5.71 -21.09 -5.31
N TYR A 475 -6.39 -19.97 -5.08
CA TYR A 475 -6.11 -18.69 -5.73
C TYR A 475 -4.69 -18.20 -5.45
N PHE A 476 -4.18 -18.48 -4.25
CA PHE A 476 -2.84 -18.09 -3.81
C PHE A 476 -1.79 -19.16 -4.13
N ASP A 477 -2.14 -20.43 -4.25
CA ASP A 477 -1.12 -21.46 -4.44
C ASP A 477 -0.67 -21.61 -5.90
N LEU A 478 -1.38 -20.98 -6.84
CA LEU A 478 -1.08 -21.04 -8.27
C LEU A 478 0.38 -20.62 -8.57
N HIS A 479 1.15 -21.55 -9.14
CA HIS A 479 2.56 -21.41 -9.52
C HIS A 479 3.54 -21.07 -8.39
N SER A 480 3.13 -21.22 -7.12
CA SER A 480 3.97 -20.92 -5.93
C SER A 480 5.32 -21.66 -5.93
N SER A 481 5.34 -22.93 -6.33
CA SER A 481 6.55 -23.77 -6.39
C SER A 481 7.63 -23.27 -7.35
N LEU A 482 7.31 -22.36 -8.29
CA LEU A 482 8.30 -21.78 -9.19
C LEU A 482 9.25 -20.80 -8.48
N GLY A 483 8.84 -20.25 -7.33
CA GLY A 483 9.62 -19.29 -6.54
C GLY A 483 10.58 -19.93 -5.53
N GLU A 484 10.29 -21.14 -5.05
CA GLU A 484 10.95 -21.78 -3.90
C GLU A 484 12.45 -22.08 -4.10
N SER A 485 12.94 -22.11 -5.34
CA SER A 485 14.34 -22.46 -5.64
C SER A 485 15.30 -21.26 -5.68
N PHE A 486 14.87 -20.07 -5.28
CA PHE A 486 15.66 -18.84 -5.40
C PHE A 486 15.62 -18.04 -4.09
N ASP A 487 16.69 -18.15 -3.33
CA ASP A 487 16.90 -17.38 -2.12
C ASP A 487 17.69 -16.11 -2.46
N ILE A 488 16.99 -15.01 -2.77
CA ILE A 488 17.61 -13.71 -3.12
C ILE A 488 18.53 -13.22 -1.99
N VAL A 489 18.24 -13.58 -0.73
CA VAL A 489 19.03 -13.23 0.46
C VAL A 489 20.47 -13.72 0.38
N LYS A 490 20.70 -14.89 -0.22
CA LYS A 490 22.05 -15.43 -0.42
C LYS A 490 22.79 -14.78 -1.58
N LEU A 491 22.09 -14.06 -2.43
CA LEU A 491 22.58 -13.52 -3.70
C LEU A 491 22.78 -11.99 -3.65
N LEU A 492 22.16 -11.31 -2.66
CA LEU A 492 22.37 -9.89 -2.36
C LEU A 492 23.44 -9.62 -1.29
N LYS A 493 23.94 -10.67 -0.64
CA LYS A 493 25.12 -10.65 0.24
C LYS A 493 26.38 -10.78 -0.58
#